data_AF-A0A835SN33-F1
#
_entry.id   AF-A0A835SN33-F1
#
_cell.length_a   1.000
_cell.length_b   1.000
_cell.length_c   1.000
_cell.angle_alpha   90.00
_cell.angle_beta   90.00
_cell.angle_gamma   90.00
#
_symmetry.space_group_name_H-M   'P 1'
#
loop_
_entity.id
_entity.type
_entity.pdbx_description
1 polymer ?
#
loop_
_entity_poly.entity_id
_entity_poly.type
_entity_poly.pdbx_seq_one_letter_code
_entity_poly.pdbx_strand_id
1 'polypeptide(L)'
;MSCEATFSGRPNVSCMSVWSRKAIPSLAGRSAQPSLQPCYHASTRTLASRRLAVRVRAGAEGAASRQQPASAPSGTPHIQAALFTGTYAVIFGLALCLAPQQVFGLLFAAEAVSSGWIRVGGILFTLIGWQYLGTASGDRAGLGALGFYRATVWSRLALSAAFGLLVALGESPLGLLVLSAMNLVGAASMHFALRRSGISSCMSGDAAGGTC
;
A
#
# COMPACT_ATOMS: atom_id res chain seq x y z
N MET A 1 -17.06 -42.80 -20.39
CA MET A 1 -15.65 -42.59 -20.00
C MET A 1 -15.63 -41.42 -19.03
N SER A 2 -15.72 -41.74 -17.75
CA SER A 2 -15.81 -40.80 -16.64
C SER A 2 -14.41 -40.59 -16.06
N CYS A 3 -13.96 -39.34 -15.92
CA CYS A 3 -12.78 -39.00 -15.13
C CYS A 3 -13.27 -38.40 -13.80
N GLU A 4 -13.31 -39.26 -12.80
CA GLU A 4 -13.48 -38.92 -11.38
C GLU A 4 -12.13 -38.41 -10.87
N ALA A 5 -12.03 -37.11 -10.60
CA ALA A 5 -10.86 -36.50 -9.97
C ALA A 5 -11.12 -36.36 -8.47
N THR A 6 -10.62 -37.32 -7.71
CA THR A 6 -10.62 -37.37 -6.25
C THR A 6 -9.79 -36.23 -5.66
N PHE A 7 -10.45 -35.18 -5.18
CA PHE A 7 -9.82 -34.08 -4.42
C PHE A 7 -9.69 -34.49 -2.95
N SER A 8 -8.51 -34.99 -2.58
CA SER A 8 -8.14 -35.35 -1.22
C SER A 8 -7.11 -34.37 -0.67
N GLY A 9 -7.44 -33.72 0.46
CA GLY A 9 -6.41 -33.47 1.47
C GLY A 9 -6.09 -32.02 1.84
N ARG A 10 -6.79 -31.55 2.88
CA ARG A 10 -6.34 -30.72 4.02
C ARG A 10 -6.34 -29.18 3.90
N PRO A 11 -7.24 -28.49 4.64
CA PRO A 11 -7.06 -27.09 4.99
C PRO A 11 -6.09 -26.98 6.18
N ASN A 12 -5.00 -26.22 6.03
CA ASN A 12 -4.15 -25.82 7.15
C ASN A 12 -4.49 -24.37 7.52
N VAL A 13 -5.50 -24.23 8.37
CA VAL A 13 -5.86 -23.01 9.11
C VAL A 13 -5.06 -23.01 10.41
N SER A 14 -3.98 -22.22 10.49
CA SER A 14 -3.32 -21.86 11.75
C SER A 14 -2.39 -20.67 11.59
N CYS A 15 -2.91 -19.47 11.87
CA CYS A 15 -2.19 -18.40 12.57
C CYS A 15 -3.13 -17.19 12.80
N MET A 16 -4.24 -17.42 13.49
CA MET A 16 -4.94 -16.35 14.21
C MET A 16 -4.83 -16.65 15.70
N SER A 17 -3.79 -16.13 16.36
CA SER A 17 -3.83 -15.92 17.81
C SER A 17 -2.77 -14.88 18.20
N VAL A 18 -3.08 -14.14 19.26
CA VAL A 18 -2.19 -13.20 19.98
C VAL A 18 -2.17 -11.75 19.45
N TRP A 19 -3.34 -11.10 19.47
CA TRP A 19 -3.42 -9.72 19.96
C TRP A 19 -4.06 -9.77 21.36
N SER A 20 -3.24 -10.15 22.34
CA SER A 20 -3.61 -10.17 23.74
C SER A 20 -3.73 -8.73 24.25
N ARG A 21 -4.91 -8.40 24.75
CA ARG A 21 -5.29 -7.11 25.35
C ARG A 21 -4.33 -6.79 26.49
N LYS A 22 -3.45 -5.82 26.31
CA LYS A 22 -2.71 -5.22 27.41
C LYS A 22 -3.65 -4.25 28.13
N ALA A 23 -4.12 -4.69 29.30
CA ALA A 23 -4.91 -3.89 30.21
C ALA A 23 -4.20 -2.57 30.54
N ILE A 24 -4.96 -1.48 30.56
CA ILE A 24 -4.53 -0.16 31.00
C ILE A 24 -4.66 -0.16 32.54
N PRO A 25 -3.57 -0.05 33.31
CA PRO A 25 -3.70 0.22 34.73
C PRO A 25 -4.05 1.69 34.96
N SER A 26 -5.17 1.88 35.66
CA SER A 26 -5.53 3.12 36.35
C SER A 26 -4.40 3.53 37.30
N LEU A 27 -3.83 4.72 37.10
CA LEU A 27 -2.87 5.33 38.02
C LEU A 27 -3.51 6.56 38.66
N ALA A 28 -4.16 6.31 39.79
CA ALA A 28 -4.44 7.30 40.82
C ALA A 28 -3.14 7.64 41.56
N GLY A 29 -2.91 8.95 41.71
CA GLY A 29 -2.11 9.64 42.73
C GLY A 29 -0.93 8.94 43.41
N ARG A 30 0.26 9.51 43.22
CA ARG A 30 1.21 9.71 44.34
C ARG A 30 2.22 10.82 44.03
N SER A 31 2.10 11.86 44.82
CA SER A 31 3.11 12.85 45.14
C SER A 31 4.33 12.20 45.80
N ALA A 32 5.54 12.50 45.30
CA ALA A 32 6.77 12.70 46.08
C ALA A 32 7.96 12.89 45.12
N GLN A 33 8.52 14.10 45.08
CA GLN A 33 9.92 14.31 44.71
C GLN A 33 10.83 13.66 45.77
N PRO A 34 12.01 13.17 45.37
CA PRO A 34 13.20 13.93 45.75
C PRO A 34 14.30 14.03 44.68
N SER A 35 15.08 15.07 44.93
CA SER A 35 16.34 15.59 44.41
C SER A 35 17.48 14.63 44.02
N LEU A 36 18.20 15.07 42.96
CA LEU A 36 19.68 15.10 42.78
C LEU A 36 20.48 13.78 42.75
N GLN A 37 21.10 13.42 41.62
CA GLN A 37 22.43 13.89 41.18
C GLN A 37 22.89 13.16 39.88
N PRO A 38 23.86 13.72 39.14
CA PRO A 38 24.31 13.25 37.84
C PRO A 38 25.50 12.27 37.94
N CYS A 39 25.43 11.14 37.24
CA CYS A 39 26.60 10.28 36.99
C CYS A 39 26.89 10.25 35.49
N TYR A 40 27.81 11.12 35.07
CA TYR A 40 28.52 11.02 33.80
C TYR A 40 29.44 9.80 33.86
N HIS A 41 29.00 8.67 33.28
CA HIS A 41 29.90 7.56 32.99
C HIS A 41 30.37 7.64 31.54
N ALA A 42 31.60 8.13 31.38
CA ALA A 42 32.42 7.84 30.21
C ALA A 42 32.62 6.32 30.14
N SER A 43 31.88 5.66 29.24
CA SER A 43 32.07 4.23 28.96
C SER A 43 32.74 4.08 27.60
N THR A 44 34.04 3.84 27.70
CA THR A 44 34.92 3.14 26.79
C THR A 44 34.24 2.44 25.60
N ARG A 45 34.63 2.91 24.42
CA ARG A 45 34.63 2.22 23.13
C ARG A 45 34.89 0.72 23.31
N THR A 46 33.83 -0.07 23.29
CA THR A 46 33.94 -1.53 23.27
C THR A 46 33.66 -2.00 21.86
N LEU A 47 34.73 -2.48 21.23
CA LEU A 47 34.85 -3.16 19.93
C LEU A 47 33.99 -4.46 19.86
N ALA A 48 32.70 -4.36 20.16
CA ALA A 48 31.73 -5.46 20.05
C ALA A 48 30.69 -5.23 18.94
N SER A 49 30.86 -4.18 18.12
CA SER A 49 29.93 -3.81 17.04
C SER A 49 30.33 -4.36 15.67
N ARG A 50 31.44 -5.10 15.55
CA ARG A 50 31.91 -5.64 14.24
C ARG A 50 31.47 -7.07 13.93
N ARG A 51 30.82 -7.79 14.86
CA ARG A 51 30.25 -9.13 14.58
C ARG A 51 28.72 -9.18 14.49
N LEU A 52 28.03 -8.06 14.69
CA LEU A 52 26.61 -7.91 14.34
C LEU A 52 26.38 -7.32 12.93
N ALA A 53 27.45 -6.94 12.23
CA ALA A 53 27.39 -6.45 10.86
C ALA A 53 27.45 -7.57 9.79
N VAL A 54 27.60 -8.84 10.21
CA VAL A 54 27.69 -10.00 9.29
C VAL A 54 26.43 -10.87 9.31
N ARG A 55 25.51 -10.69 10.27
CA ARG A 55 24.23 -11.44 10.33
C ARG A 55 22.98 -10.64 9.93
N VAL A 56 23.13 -9.42 9.43
CA VAL A 56 22.03 -8.72 8.71
C VAL A 56 22.07 -9.03 7.20
N ARG A 57 23.11 -9.74 6.73
CA ARG A 57 23.24 -10.16 5.32
C ARG A 57 22.72 -11.58 5.04
N ALA A 58 22.24 -12.30 6.05
CA ALA A 58 21.73 -13.68 5.94
C ALA A 58 20.19 -13.78 6.03
N GLY A 59 19.48 -12.66 5.88
CA GLY A 59 18.01 -12.60 5.82
C GLY A 59 17.48 -11.97 4.54
N ALA A 60 18.34 -11.74 3.54
CA ALA A 60 18.01 -11.08 2.28
C ALA A 60 17.98 -12.05 1.07
N GLU A 61 18.24 -13.34 1.28
CA GLU A 61 18.30 -14.37 0.21
C GLU A 61 17.09 -15.34 0.21
N GLY A 62 16.08 -15.10 1.06
CA GLY A 62 14.88 -15.94 1.16
C GLY A 62 13.66 -15.45 0.37
N ALA A 63 13.74 -14.27 -0.24
CA ALA A 63 12.73 -13.76 -1.17
C ALA A 63 13.26 -13.83 -2.61
N ALA A 64 13.98 -14.93 -2.93
CA ALA A 64 13.97 -15.48 -4.27
C ALA A 64 12.52 -15.78 -4.62
N SER A 65 11.85 -14.73 -5.09
CA SER A 65 10.71 -14.73 -5.96
C SER A 65 10.83 -16.00 -6.79
N ARG A 66 9.95 -16.97 -6.55
CA ARG A 66 9.74 -18.08 -7.48
C ARG A 66 9.53 -17.42 -8.83
N GLN A 67 10.59 -17.34 -9.62
CA GLN A 67 10.51 -17.12 -11.04
C GLN A 67 9.81 -18.36 -11.55
N GLN A 68 8.48 -18.27 -11.59
CA GLN A 68 7.63 -19.24 -12.24
C GLN A 68 8.22 -19.42 -13.65
N PRO A 69 8.61 -20.64 -14.05
CA PRO A 69 9.27 -20.85 -15.33
C PRO A 69 8.38 -20.33 -16.46
N ALA A 70 8.98 -19.52 -17.32
CA ALA A 70 8.35 -18.88 -18.46
C ALA A 70 7.93 -19.97 -19.47
N SER A 71 6.69 -20.42 -19.39
CA SER A 71 6.09 -21.29 -20.40
C SER A 71 4.66 -20.88 -20.73
N ALA A 72 4.47 -20.57 -22.02
CA ALA A 72 3.27 -20.31 -22.80
C ALA A 72 2.68 -18.87 -22.79
N PRO A 73 2.48 -18.26 -23.99
CA PRO A 73 1.74 -17.01 -24.16
C PRO A 73 0.24 -17.30 -24.02
N SER A 74 -0.19 -17.45 -22.78
CA SER A 74 -1.60 -17.43 -22.39
C SER A 74 -1.81 -16.10 -21.68
N GLY A 75 -2.74 -15.28 -22.19
CA GLY A 75 -3.07 -14.00 -21.54
C GLY A 75 -3.35 -14.29 -20.08
N THR A 76 -2.48 -13.81 -19.19
CA THR A 76 -2.43 -14.41 -17.87
C THR A 76 -3.76 -14.14 -17.15
N PRO A 77 -4.42 -15.17 -16.59
CA PRO A 77 -5.78 -15.03 -16.05
C PRO A 77 -5.86 -13.96 -14.94
N HIS A 78 -4.75 -13.71 -14.24
CA HIS A 78 -4.63 -12.65 -13.24
C HIS A 78 -4.71 -11.24 -13.84
N ILE A 79 -4.16 -10.98 -15.03
CA ILE A 79 -4.26 -9.66 -15.70
C ILE A 79 -5.72 -9.38 -16.05
N GLN A 80 -6.45 -10.37 -16.58
CA GLN A 80 -7.86 -10.20 -16.95
C GLN A 80 -8.73 -9.96 -15.71
N ALA A 81 -8.50 -10.74 -14.64
CA ALA A 81 -9.22 -10.54 -13.38
C ALA A 81 -8.96 -9.14 -12.77
N ALA A 82 -7.72 -8.66 -12.82
CA ALA A 82 -7.35 -7.33 -12.34
C ALA A 82 -8.02 -6.22 -13.17
N LEU A 83 -8.10 -6.35 -14.49
CA LEU A 83 -8.77 -5.38 -15.34
C LEU A 83 -10.28 -5.33 -15.09
N PHE A 84 -10.91 -6.49 -14.98
CA PHE A 84 -12.34 -6.58 -14.70
C PHE A 84 -12.66 -5.91 -13.36
N THR A 85 -11.95 -6.30 -12.30
CA THR A 85 -12.12 -5.76 -10.95
C THR A 85 -11.84 -4.25 -10.91
N GLY A 86 -10.75 -3.82 -11.54
CA GLY A 86 -10.37 -2.41 -11.60
C GLY A 86 -11.39 -1.55 -12.34
N THR A 87 -11.88 -2.02 -13.49
CA THR A 87 -12.89 -1.32 -14.29
C THR A 87 -14.19 -1.18 -13.53
N TYR A 88 -14.69 -2.28 -12.94
CA TYR A 88 -15.88 -2.26 -12.10
C TYR A 88 -15.74 -1.26 -10.93
N ALA A 89 -14.61 -1.31 -10.22
CA ALA A 89 -14.37 -0.43 -9.08
C ALA A 89 -14.29 1.05 -9.47
N VAL A 90 -13.67 1.38 -10.61
CA VAL A 90 -13.64 2.74 -11.16
C VAL A 90 -15.05 3.23 -11.48
N ILE A 91 -15.83 2.46 -12.23
CA ILE A 91 -17.18 2.85 -12.65
C ILE A 91 -18.08 3.08 -11.43
N PHE A 92 -18.11 2.11 -10.51
CA PHE A 92 -18.98 2.21 -9.34
C PHE A 92 -18.52 3.31 -8.37
N GLY A 93 -17.21 3.48 -8.19
CA GLY A 93 -16.66 4.57 -7.37
C GLY A 93 -16.98 5.94 -7.94
N LEU A 94 -16.91 6.11 -9.27
CA LEU A 94 -17.30 7.35 -9.94
C LEU A 94 -18.80 7.60 -9.82
N ALA A 95 -19.63 6.55 -9.95
CA ALA A 95 -21.07 6.65 -9.75
C ALA A 95 -21.41 7.13 -8.32
N LEU A 96 -20.71 6.61 -7.29
CA LEU A 96 -20.84 7.09 -5.91
C LEU A 96 -20.38 8.54 -5.73
N CYS A 97 -19.41 9.01 -6.51
CA CYS A 97 -18.98 10.42 -6.45
C CYS A 97 -20.04 11.37 -7.04
N LEU A 98 -20.62 10.99 -8.20
CA LEU A 98 -21.54 11.83 -8.94
C LEU A 98 -22.97 11.81 -8.37
N ALA A 99 -23.43 10.62 -7.94
CA ALA A 99 -24.78 10.39 -7.45
C ALA A 99 -24.78 9.60 -6.13
N PRO A 100 -24.17 10.15 -5.05
CA PRO A 100 -23.92 9.42 -3.80
C PRO A 100 -25.19 8.84 -3.19
N GLN A 101 -26.27 9.63 -3.12
CA GLN A 101 -27.51 9.21 -2.47
C GLN A 101 -28.25 8.14 -3.29
N GLN A 102 -28.27 8.29 -4.61
CA GLN A 102 -28.95 7.34 -5.50
C GLN A 102 -28.23 5.99 -5.50
N VAL A 103 -26.91 5.98 -5.68
CA VAL A 103 -26.13 4.74 -5.81
C VAL A 103 -26.01 4.03 -4.46
N PHE A 104 -25.77 4.77 -3.37
CA PHE A 104 -25.69 4.20 -2.03
C PHE A 104 -27.08 3.76 -1.52
N GLY A 105 -28.13 4.50 -1.87
CA GLY A 105 -29.52 4.21 -1.52
C GLY A 105 -30.08 2.91 -2.10
N LEU A 106 -29.49 2.38 -3.17
CA LEU A 106 -29.86 1.06 -3.71
C LEU A 106 -29.52 -0.10 -2.77
N LEU A 107 -28.52 0.09 -1.90
CA LEU A 107 -27.97 -0.96 -1.03
C LEU A 107 -28.20 -0.69 0.46
N PHE A 108 -28.28 0.58 0.86
CA PHE A 108 -28.30 1.00 2.26
C PHE A 108 -29.25 2.17 2.49
N ALA A 109 -29.59 2.41 3.76
CA ALA A 109 -30.35 3.60 4.17
C ALA A 109 -29.46 4.85 4.10
N ALA A 110 -29.47 5.53 2.94
CA ALA A 110 -28.56 6.61 2.64
C ALA A 110 -28.73 7.85 3.55
N GLU A 111 -29.92 8.03 4.13
CA GLU A 111 -30.23 9.11 5.09
C GLU A 111 -29.37 9.07 6.37
N ALA A 112 -28.77 7.92 6.70
CA ALA A 112 -27.93 7.77 7.88
C ALA A 112 -26.49 8.29 7.68
N VAL A 113 -26.07 8.56 6.44
CA VAL A 113 -24.68 8.91 6.10
C VAL A 113 -24.64 10.19 5.28
N SER A 114 -23.81 11.15 5.68
CA SER A 114 -23.69 12.39 4.91
C SER A 114 -23.12 12.14 3.51
N SER A 115 -23.60 12.90 2.53
CA SER A 115 -23.18 12.78 1.12
C SER A 115 -21.66 12.91 0.95
N GLY A 116 -21.01 13.78 1.72
CA GLY A 116 -19.56 13.95 1.72
C GLY A 116 -18.79 12.66 2.03
N TRP A 117 -19.21 11.90 3.05
CA TRP A 117 -18.57 10.64 3.39
C TRP A 117 -18.79 9.56 2.34
N ILE A 118 -19.97 9.54 1.68
CA ILE A 118 -20.23 8.64 0.57
C ILE A 118 -19.29 8.96 -0.61
N ARG A 119 -19.10 10.24 -0.93
CA ARG A 119 -18.15 10.67 -1.98
C ARG A 119 -16.71 10.33 -1.63
N VAL A 120 -16.29 10.48 -0.38
CA VAL A 120 -14.97 10.02 0.10
C VAL A 120 -14.82 8.51 -0.15
N GLY A 121 -15.83 7.70 0.17
CA GLY A 121 -15.85 6.27 -0.13
C GLY A 121 -15.74 5.98 -1.64
N GLY A 122 -16.50 6.71 -2.46
CA GLY A 122 -16.46 6.64 -3.91
C GLY A 122 -15.06 6.92 -4.48
N ILE A 123 -14.41 8.01 -4.04
CA ILE A 123 -13.05 8.38 -4.44
C ILE A 123 -12.08 7.26 -4.10
N LEU A 124 -12.12 6.74 -2.87
CA LEU A 124 -11.23 5.65 -2.44
C LEU A 124 -11.44 4.41 -3.31
N PHE A 125 -12.69 4.04 -3.61
CA PHE A 125 -13.01 2.89 -4.44
C PHE A 125 -12.51 3.07 -5.89
N THR A 126 -12.70 4.25 -6.48
CA THR A 126 -12.17 4.59 -7.81
C THR A 126 -10.66 4.48 -7.85
N LEU A 127 -9.95 4.98 -6.84
CA LEU A 127 -8.48 4.97 -6.81
C LEU A 127 -7.89 3.60 -6.52
N ILE A 128 -8.59 2.74 -5.79
CA ILE A 128 -8.26 1.32 -5.69
C ILE A 128 -8.41 0.67 -7.06
N GLY A 129 -9.54 0.90 -7.74
CA GLY A 129 -9.76 0.40 -9.10
C GLY A 129 -8.67 0.86 -10.08
N TRP A 130 -8.26 2.12 -9.99
CA TRP A 130 -7.16 2.67 -10.78
C TRP A 130 -5.82 1.95 -10.54
N GLN A 131 -5.52 1.57 -9.30
CA GLN A 131 -4.31 0.79 -8.99
C GLN A 131 -4.36 -0.62 -9.60
N TYR A 132 -5.52 -1.27 -9.61
CA TYR A 132 -5.71 -2.55 -10.31
C TYR A 132 -5.47 -2.41 -11.82
N LEU A 133 -6.03 -1.36 -12.44
CA LEU A 133 -5.82 -1.08 -13.86
C LEU A 133 -4.35 -0.79 -14.17
N GLY A 134 -3.69 0.02 -13.33
CA GLY A 134 -2.27 0.34 -13.48
C GLY A 134 -1.34 -0.87 -13.32
N THR A 135 -1.68 -1.79 -12.41
CA THR A 135 -0.95 -3.06 -12.25
C THR A 135 -1.09 -3.93 -13.48
N ALA A 136 -2.33 -4.17 -13.93
CA ALA A 136 -2.59 -4.98 -15.11
C ALA A 136 -1.94 -4.39 -16.38
N SER A 137 -1.93 -3.05 -16.50
CA SER A 137 -1.29 -2.34 -17.61
C SER A 137 0.24 -2.46 -17.53
N GLY A 138 0.80 -2.38 -16.33
CA GLY A 138 2.22 -2.61 -16.07
C GLY A 138 2.66 -4.03 -16.42
N ASP A 139 1.90 -5.03 -16.00
CA ASP A 139 2.17 -6.44 -16.29
C ASP A 139 2.09 -6.72 -17.79
N ARG A 140 1.09 -6.16 -18.50
CA ARG A 140 0.99 -6.22 -19.97
C ARG A 140 2.19 -5.59 -20.68
N ALA A 141 2.74 -4.52 -20.12
CA ALA A 141 3.90 -3.83 -20.67
C ALA A 141 5.25 -4.45 -20.23
N GLY A 142 5.25 -5.56 -19.48
CA GLY A 142 6.47 -6.18 -18.97
C GLY A 142 7.20 -5.35 -17.89
N LEU A 143 6.54 -4.34 -17.31
CA LEU A 143 7.09 -3.47 -16.26
C LEU A 143 7.02 -4.12 -14.88
N GLY A 144 6.19 -5.14 -14.71
CA GLY A 144 5.92 -5.82 -13.44
C GLY A 144 5.55 -4.83 -12.33
N ALA A 145 6.23 -4.95 -11.19
CA ALA A 145 5.98 -4.12 -10.00
C ALA A 145 6.12 -2.60 -10.25
N LEU A 146 6.88 -2.17 -11.27
CA LEU A 146 7.04 -0.75 -11.58
C LEU A 146 5.70 -0.10 -12.01
N GLY A 147 4.84 -0.85 -12.71
CA GLY A 147 3.51 -0.37 -13.10
C GLY A 147 2.63 -0.07 -11.89
N PHE A 148 2.64 -0.96 -10.89
CA PHE A 148 1.95 -0.74 -9.62
C PHE A 148 2.47 0.49 -8.89
N TYR A 149 3.80 0.66 -8.75
CA TYR A 149 4.36 1.84 -8.08
C TYR A 149 3.98 3.14 -8.76
N ARG A 150 4.03 3.20 -10.09
CA ARG A 150 3.59 4.37 -10.86
C ARG A 150 2.10 4.66 -10.61
N ALA A 151 1.26 3.63 -10.63
CA ALA A 151 -0.17 3.76 -10.34
C ALA A 151 -0.42 4.29 -8.92
N THR A 152 0.31 3.79 -7.91
CA THR A 152 0.19 4.28 -6.52
C THR A 152 0.60 5.74 -6.37
N VAL A 153 1.66 6.21 -7.06
CA VAL A 153 2.03 7.63 -7.04
C VAL A 153 0.89 8.49 -7.59
N TRP A 154 0.34 8.13 -8.75
CA TRP A 154 -0.78 8.84 -9.35
C TRP A 154 -2.04 8.80 -8.48
N SER A 155 -2.37 7.64 -7.90
CA SER A 155 -3.52 7.51 -7.01
C SER A 155 -3.39 8.39 -5.76
N ARG A 156 -2.19 8.51 -5.17
CA ARG A 156 -1.96 9.40 -4.02
C ARG A 156 -2.09 10.87 -4.38
N LEU A 157 -1.59 11.27 -5.55
CA LEU A 157 -1.77 12.64 -6.05
C LEU A 157 -3.25 12.94 -6.33
N ALA A 158 -3.95 12.03 -6.99
CA ALA A 158 -5.37 12.15 -7.27
C ALA A 158 -6.20 12.18 -5.96
N LEU A 159 -5.85 11.37 -4.96
CA LEU A 159 -6.50 11.38 -3.64
C LEU A 159 -6.32 12.74 -2.94
N SER A 160 -5.09 13.25 -2.94
CA SER A 160 -4.79 14.57 -2.37
C SER A 160 -5.59 15.68 -3.05
N ALA A 161 -5.64 15.68 -4.38
CA ALA A 161 -6.42 16.64 -5.16
C ALA A 161 -7.93 16.52 -4.90
N ALA A 162 -8.46 15.29 -4.90
CA ALA A 162 -9.89 15.04 -4.71
C ALA A 162 -10.38 15.43 -3.29
N PHE A 163 -9.60 15.11 -2.26
CA PHE A 163 -9.92 15.57 -0.90
C PHE A 163 -9.80 17.09 -0.75
N GLY A 164 -8.80 17.70 -1.39
CA GLY A 164 -8.69 19.16 -1.46
C GLY A 164 -9.92 19.79 -2.11
N LEU A 165 -10.41 19.21 -3.21
CA LEU A 165 -11.61 19.67 -3.91
C LEU A 165 -12.88 19.52 -3.07
N LEU A 166 -13.09 18.37 -2.43
CA LEU A 166 -14.27 18.17 -1.55
C LEU A 166 -14.31 19.18 -0.40
N VAL A 167 -13.16 19.47 0.20
CA VAL A 167 -13.07 20.48 1.26
C VAL A 167 -13.28 21.89 0.70
N ALA A 168 -12.73 22.21 -0.46
CA ALA A 168 -12.93 23.51 -1.12
C ALA A 168 -14.39 23.77 -1.50
N LEU A 169 -15.14 22.72 -1.85
CA LEU A 169 -16.58 22.77 -2.11
C LEU A 169 -17.44 22.80 -0.83
N GLY A 170 -16.84 22.69 0.36
CA GLY A 170 -17.55 22.70 1.63
C GLY A 170 -18.33 21.41 1.92
N GLU A 171 -18.09 20.34 1.18
CA GLU A 171 -18.83 19.08 1.30
C GLU A 171 -18.27 18.14 2.37
N SER A 172 -17.08 18.44 2.89
CA SER A 172 -16.37 17.55 3.80
C SER A 172 -15.54 18.31 4.83
N PRO A 173 -15.27 17.72 6.01
CA PRO A 173 -14.59 18.41 7.10
C PRO A 173 -13.13 18.74 6.77
N LEU A 174 -12.64 19.86 7.33
CA LEU A 174 -11.25 20.33 7.17
C LEU A 174 -10.19 19.29 7.56
N GLY A 175 -10.54 18.31 8.41
CA GLY A 175 -9.64 17.21 8.79
C GLY A 175 -9.13 16.39 7.59
N LEU A 176 -9.86 16.34 6.47
CA LEU A 176 -9.40 15.67 5.24
C LEU A 176 -8.18 16.35 4.60
N LEU A 177 -7.91 17.63 4.91
CA LEU A 177 -6.71 18.32 4.41
C LEU A 177 -5.43 17.71 4.98
N VAL A 178 -5.47 17.22 6.22
CA VAL A 178 -4.32 16.51 6.82
C VAL A 178 -4.05 15.21 6.05
N LEU A 179 -5.11 14.45 5.75
CA LEU A 179 -4.98 13.23 4.93
C LEU A 179 -4.51 13.54 3.50
N SER A 180 -4.97 14.64 2.91
CA SER A 180 -4.50 15.12 1.61
C SER A 180 -2.99 15.42 1.65
N ALA A 181 -2.52 16.18 2.64
CA ALA A 181 -1.11 16.51 2.81
C ALA A 181 -0.24 15.27 3.02
N MET A 182 -0.67 14.32 3.85
CA MET A 182 0.04 13.05 4.06
C MET A 182 0.16 12.23 2.77
N ASN A 183 -0.88 12.23 1.93
CA ASN A 183 -0.85 11.57 0.64
C ASN A 183 0.11 12.24 -0.34
N LEU A 184 0.15 13.58 -0.37
CA LEU A 184 1.08 14.35 -1.20
C LEU A 184 2.54 14.08 -0.81
N VAL A 185 2.85 14.07 0.48
CA VAL A 185 4.19 13.73 1.00
C VAL A 185 4.58 12.30 0.60
N GLY A 186 3.65 11.35 0.75
CA GLY A 186 3.89 9.95 0.33
C GLY A 186 4.12 9.80 -1.17
N ALA A 187 3.35 10.51 -2.00
CA ALA A 187 3.51 10.52 -3.46
C ALA A 187 4.87 11.11 -3.86
N ALA A 188 5.24 12.25 -3.27
CA ALA A 188 6.52 12.90 -3.52
C ALA A 188 7.69 11.99 -3.15
N SER A 189 7.68 11.38 -1.96
CA SER A 189 8.73 10.46 -1.51
C SER A 189 8.90 9.28 -2.47
N MET A 190 7.81 8.65 -2.91
CA MET A 190 7.87 7.51 -3.83
C MET A 190 8.35 7.96 -5.23
N HIS A 191 7.90 9.13 -5.71
CA HIS A 191 8.35 9.68 -6.98
C HIS A 191 9.87 9.96 -6.98
N PHE A 192 10.41 10.55 -5.90
CA PHE A 192 11.85 10.76 -5.77
C PHE A 192 12.64 9.44 -5.72
N ALA A 193 12.11 8.41 -5.06
CA ALA A 193 12.73 7.09 -5.03
C ALA A 193 12.80 6.48 -6.44
N LEU A 194 11.71 6.51 -7.21
CA LEU A 194 11.67 6.00 -8.59
C LEU A 194 12.64 6.75 -9.51
N ARG A 195 12.79 8.07 -9.35
CA ARG A 195 13.76 8.87 -10.12
C ARG A 195 15.21 8.47 -9.83
N ARG A 196 15.54 8.18 -8.57
CA ARG A 196 16.89 7.73 -8.18
C ARG A 196 17.20 6.32 -8.70
N SER A 197 16.22 5.42 -8.66
CA SER A 197 16.38 4.05 -9.19
C SER A 197 16.60 4.04 -10.70
N GLY A 198 15.87 4.87 -11.45
CA GLY A 198 16.02 4.96 -12.91
C GLY A 198 17.44 5.36 -13.35
N ILE A 199 18.07 6.30 -12.64
CA ILE A 199 19.46 6.73 -12.89
C ILE A 199 20.44 5.58 -12.68
N SER A 200 20.23 4.76 -11.64
CA SER A 200 21.14 3.66 -11.29
C SER A 200 21.14 2.55 -12.35
N SER A 201 19.98 2.26 -12.94
CA SER A 201 19.86 1.29 -14.04
C SER A 201 20.56 1.74 -15.32
N CYS A 202 20.60 3.03 -15.62
CA CYS A 202 21.33 3.55 -16.78
C CYS A 202 22.85 3.43 -16.58
N MET A 203 23.38 3.79 -15.40
CA MET A 203 24.83 3.74 -15.14
C MET A 203 25.37 2.32 -15.04
N SER A 204 24.55 1.35 -14.65
CA SER A 204 24.97 -0.06 -14.57
C SER A 204 25.04 -0.75 -15.95
N GLY A 205 24.39 -0.19 -16.99
CA GLY A 205 24.41 -0.73 -18.34
C GLY A 205 25.73 -0.51 -19.08
N ASP A 206 26.44 0.59 -18.78
CA ASP A 206 27.68 0.95 -19.47
C ASP A 206 28.91 0.14 -19.00
N ALA A 207 28.83 -0.50 -17.83
CA ALA A 207 29.93 -1.31 -17.28
C ALA A 207 29.92 -2.77 -17.78
N ALA A 208 28.80 -3.24 -18.33
CA ALA A 208 28.66 -4.59 -18.89
C ALA A 208 28.81 -4.54 -20.41
N GLY A 209 30.06 -4.41 -20.85
CA GLY A 209 30.52 -4.36 -22.24
C GLY A 209 29.58 -4.92 -23.31
N GLY A 210 29.07 -4.02 -24.14
CA GLY A 210 28.50 -4.29 -25.45
C GLY A 210 28.84 -3.11 -26.34
N THR A 211 29.94 -3.23 -27.07
CA THR A 211 30.27 -2.33 -28.19
C THR A 211 29.07 -2.18 -29.11
N CYS A 212 28.70 -0.93 -29.39
CA CYS A 212 27.92 -0.59 -30.58
C CYS A 212 28.54 -1.17 -31.85
#